data_AF-A0A8X8ZFZ8-F1
#
_entry.id   AF-A0A8X8ZFZ8-F1
#
_cell.length_a   1.000
_cell.length_b   1.000
_cell.length_c   1.000
_cell.angle_alpha   90.00
_cell.angle_beta   90.00
_cell.angle_gamma   90.00
#
_symmetry.space_group_name_H-M   'P 1'
#
loop_
_entity.id
_entity.type
_entity.pdbx_description
1 polymer ?
#
loop_
_entity_poly.entity_id
_entity_poly.type
_entity_poly.pdbx_seq_one_letter_code
_entity_poly.pdbx_strand_id
1 'polypeptide(L)'
;MDSETPSTSHVDNQSPVDDIVENTYYNTTAKMKTEWSIEKHASTIFTDGAFKEIQEQIMEAYNHCSLVSISNDSSPEVYKEVDVQPPEVVSTKGCGSRLSSRVEKDLKLKNKPMRQCKKCQEWGHHDSRNCDKFKEKKKMWSRRNSDV
;
A
#
# COMPACT_ATOMS: atom_id res chain seq x y z
N MET A 1 78.94 -25.94 -32.97
CA MET A 1 79.16 -27.26 -32.38
C MET A 1 78.74 -27.15 -30.93
N ASP A 2 77.69 -27.89 -30.61
CA ASP A 2 77.45 -28.52 -29.31
C ASP A 2 77.16 -27.60 -28.11
N SER A 3 76.16 -27.81 -27.26
CA SER A 3 74.87 -28.51 -27.32
C SER A 3 74.15 -28.11 -26.03
N GLU A 4 72.83 -28.06 -26.11
CA GLU A 4 71.89 -28.50 -25.07
C GLU A 4 71.79 -27.75 -23.72
N THR A 5 70.58 -27.22 -23.55
CA THR A 5 69.90 -26.85 -22.32
C THR A 5 69.86 -27.97 -21.28
N PRO A 6 69.87 -27.61 -19.99
CA PRO A 6 69.07 -28.32 -19.00
C PRO A 6 67.90 -27.44 -18.53
N SER A 7 66.70 -27.96 -18.77
CA SER A 7 65.45 -27.57 -18.14
C SER A 7 65.62 -27.50 -16.62
N THR A 8 65.28 -26.37 -16.01
CA THR A 8 64.92 -26.34 -14.59
C THR A 8 63.62 -25.56 -14.42
N SER A 9 62.55 -26.34 -14.30
CA SER A 9 61.22 -25.93 -13.91
C SER A 9 61.14 -25.93 -12.38
N HIS A 10 61.07 -24.77 -11.74
CA HIS A 10 60.37 -24.64 -10.46
C HIS A 10 60.07 -23.16 -10.19
N VAL A 11 58.94 -22.68 -10.71
CA VAL A 11 58.29 -21.49 -10.19
C VAL A 11 57.21 -21.98 -9.25
N ASP A 12 57.29 -21.53 -8.00
CA ASP A 12 56.40 -21.87 -6.91
C ASP A 12 54.93 -21.58 -7.27
N ASN A 13 54.21 -22.61 -7.67
CA ASN A 13 52.76 -22.64 -7.64
C ASN A 13 52.31 -23.15 -6.27
N GLN A 14 52.52 -22.34 -5.23
CA GLN A 14 51.64 -22.39 -4.06
C GLN A 14 50.36 -21.63 -4.44
N SER A 15 49.63 -22.15 -5.44
CA SER A 15 48.26 -21.70 -5.67
C SER A 15 47.46 -22.21 -4.47
N PRO A 16 46.71 -21.36 -3.77
CA PRO A 16 45.91 -21.76 -2.63
C PRO A 16 45.12 -23.01 -2.99
N VAL A 17 45.12 -23.97 -2.07
CA VAL A 17 44.07 -24.96 -2.03
C VAL A 17 42.77 -24.17 -1.98
N ASP A 18 42.12 -24.01 -3.14
CA ASP A 18 40.71 -23.72 -3.16
C ASP A 18 40.11 -24.99 -2.56
N ASP A 19 39.94 -24.97 -1.24
CA ASP A 19 38.89 -25.73 -0.61
C ASP A 19 37.67 -25.42 -1.48
N ILE A 20 37.27 -26.39 -2.30
CA ILE A 20 35.87 -26.54 -2.63
C ILE A 20 35.24 -26.87 -1.28
N VAL A 21 35.07 -25.83 -0.44
CA VAL A 21 34.10 -25.82 0.62
C VAL A 21 32.83 -25.99 -0.15
N GLU A 22 32.39 -27.25 -0.18
CA GLU A 22 31.08 -27.64 -0.61
C GLU A 22 30.14 -26.59 -0.06
N ASN A 23 29.57 -25.82 -0.98
CA ASN A 23 28.48 -24.93 -0.70
C ASN A 23 27.23 -25.78 -0.36
N THR A 24 27.33 -26.51 0.74
CA THR A 24 26.24 -27.24 1.35
C THR A 24 25.68 -26.43 2.53
N TYR A 25 26.32 -25.30 2.89
CA TYR A 25 25.87 -24.42 3.98
C TYR A 25 24.82 -23.38 3.56
N TYR A 26 24.70 -23.02 2.29
CA TYR A 26 23.71 -22.01 1.84
C TYR A 26 22.70 -22.52 0.80
N ASN A 27 22.57 -23.84 0.65
CA ASN A 27 21.47 -24.45 -0.09
C ASN A 27 20.92 -25.70 0.61
N THR A 28 20.78 -25.63 1.94
CA THR A 28 19.90 -26.58 2.62
C THR A 28 18.50 -26.26 2.12
N THR A 29 17.94 -27.09 1.24
CA THR A 29 16.53 -26.97 0.89
C THR A 29 15.74 -27.00 2.19
N ALA A 30 15.00 -25.93 2.45
CA ALA A 30 14.24 -25.78 3.67
C ALA A 30 13.43 -27.05 3.91
N LYS A 31 13.66 -27.72 5.05
CA LYS A 31 13.00 -29.00 5.34
C LYS A 31 11.55 -28.72 5.69
N MET A 32 10.63 -29.06 4.80
CA MET A 32 9.19 -28.96 5.05
C MET A 32 8.79 -29.89 6.21
N LYS A 33 7.95 -29.42 7.12
CA LYS A 33 7.39 -30.18 8.24
C LYS A 33 5.96 -30.66 7.95
N THR A 34 5.28 -30.05 6.99
CA THR A 34 3.91 -30.33 6.56
C THR A 34 3.80 -30.40 5.03
N GLU A 35 2.69 -30.94 4.54
CA GLU A 35 2.38 -30.98 3.10
C GLU A 35 1.53 -29.77 2.66
N TRP A 36 1.35 -28.76 3.52
CA TRP A 36 0.43 -27.66 3.24
C TRP A 36 1.02 -26.67 2.25
N SER A 37 0.18 -26.19 1.34
CA SER A 37 0.57 -25.23 0.31
C SER A 37 1.10 -23.91 0.89
N ILE A 38 0.65 -23.54 2.10
CA ILE A 38 1.12 -22.34 2.79
C ILE A 38 2.58 -22.45 3.25
N GLU A 39 3.00 -23.62 3.73
CA GLU A 39 4.39 -23.85 4.13
C GLU A 39 5.31 -23.85 2.92
N LYS A 40 4.90 -24.54 1.84
CA LYS A 40 5.62 -24.53 0.56
C LYS A 40 5.77 -23.13 -0.01
N HIS A 41 4.76 -22.27 0.13
CA HIS A 41 4.85 -20.89 -0.31
C HIS A 41 5.79 -20.07 0.58
N ALA A 42 5.69 -20.23 1.91
CA ALA A 42 6.55 -19.54 2.86
C ALA A 42 8.04 -19.87 2.63
N SER A 43 8.37 -21.11 2.26
CA SER A 43 9.76 -21.51 1.98
C SER A 43 10.39 -20.82 0.76
N THR A 44 9.55 -20.27 -0.13
CA THR A 44 10.02 -19.52 -1.29
C THR A 44 10.23 -18.03 -1.02
N ILE A 45 9.64 -17.52 0.08
CA ILE A 45 9.66 -16.09 0.44
C ILE A 45 10.69 -15.82 1.54
N PHE A 46 10.83 -16.73 2.49
CA PHE A 46 11.65 -16.53 3.68
C PHE A 46 12.99 -17.27 3.60
N THR A 47 14.04 -16.64 4.15
CA THR A 47 15.32 -17.28 4.39
C THR A 47 15.23 -18.24 5.59
N ASP A 48 16.15 -19.20 5.69
CA ASP A 48 16.08 -20.34 6.63
C ASP A 48 15.80 -19.97 8.10
N GLY A 49 16.24 -18.80 8.58
CA GLY A 49 15.96 -18.33 9.93
C GLY A 49 14.48 -17.96 10.13
N ALA A 50 13.98 -17.04 9.31
CA ALA A 50 12.59 -16.60 9.38
C ALA A 50 11.61 -17.72 8.99
N PHE A 51 12.01 -18.62 8.09
CA PHE A 51 11.18 -19.75 7.69
C PHE A 51 10.93 -20.70 8.87
N LYS A 52 11.92 -20.98 9.73
CA LYS A 52 11.74 -21.83 10.92
C LYS A 52 10.72 -21.25 11.90
N GLU A 53 10.76 -19.94 12.14
CA GLU A 53 9.80 -19.25 13.00
C GLU A 53 8.38 -19.33 12.42
N ILE A 54 8.24 -19.17 11.11
CA ILE A 54 6.96 -19.32 10.42
C ILE A 54 6.47 -20.77 10.46
N GLN A 55 7.35 -21.76 10.31
CA GLN A 55 6.99 -23.17 10.43
C GLN A 55 6.44 -23.51 11.82
N GLU A 56 7.01 -22.95 12.89
CA GLU A 56 6.50 -23.15 14.26
C GLU A 56 5.09 -22.58 14.43
N GLN A 57 4.82 -21.40 13.87
CA GLN A 57 3.48 -20.81 13.89
C GLN A 57 2.47 -21.61 13.06
N ILE A 58 2.88 -22.13 11.91
CA ILE A 58 2.03 -22.99 11.06
C ILE A 58 1.68 -24.29 11.82
N MET A 59 2.65 -24.91 12.49
CA MET A 59 2.43 -26.12 13.27
C MET A 59 1.55 -25.88 14.51
N GLU A 60 1.72 -24.75 15.18
CA GLU A 60 0.88 -24.37 16.32
C GLU A 60 -0.57 -24.11 15.87
N ALA A 61 -0.75 -23.41 14.75
CA ALA A 61 -2.06 -23.22 14.14
C ALA A 61 -2.69 -24.56 13.73
N TYR A 62 -1.89 -25.52 13.23
CA TYR A 62 -2.38 -26.87 12.94
C TYR A 62 -2.90 -27.57 14.18
N ASN A 63 -2.18 -27.50 15.30
CA ASN A 63 -2.60 -28.12 16.56
C ASN A 63 -3.85 -27.47 17.16
N HIS A 64 -4.04 -26.17 16.92
CA HIS A 64 -5.17 -25.41 17.45
C HIS A 64 -6.37 -25.29 16.50
N CYS A 65 -6.21 -25.64 15.22
CA CYS A 65 -7.29 -25.60 14.24
C CYS A 65 -8.07 -26.91 14.26
N SER A 66 -9.31 -26.88 14.77
CA SER A 66 -10.21 -28.03 14.78
C SER A 66 -10.80 -28.38 13.40
N LEU A 67 -10.42 -27.66 12.34
CA LEU A 67 -11.03 -27.75 11.03
C LEU A 67 -10.22 -28.69 10.13
N VAL A 68 -10.55 -29.97 10.20
CA VAL A 68 -9.80 -31.07 9.56
C VAL A 68 -10.05 -31.17 8.05
N SER A 69 -11.23 -30.79 7.58
CA SER A 69 -11.58 -30.78 6.16
C SER A 69 -12.91 -30.07 5.93
N ILE A 70 -13.04 -29.36 4.80
CA ILE A 70 -14.33 -28.90 4.29
C ILE A 70 -14.76 -29.92 3.24
N SER A 71 -15.74 -30.77 3.57
CA SER A 71 -16.41 -31.61 2.58
C SER A 71 -17.39 -30.74 1.78
N ASN A 72 -17.33 -30.81 0.45
CA ASN A 72 -18.31 -30.18 -0.44
C ASN A 72 -19.69 -30.89 -0.43
N ASP A 73 -19.86 -31.87 0.45
CA ASP A 73 -21.13 -32.57 0.62
C ASP A 73 -22.08 -31.66 1.38
N SER A 74 -22.97 -31.05 0.61
CA SER A 74 -24.13 -30.28 1.05
C SER A 74 -24.89 -30.95 2.20
N SER A 75 -24.49 -30.65 3.42
CA SER A 75 -25.29 -30.81 4.63
C SER A 75 -25.53 -29.40 5.16
N PRO A 76 -26.79 -29.00 5.45
CA PRO A 76 -27.09 -27.66 5.95
C PRO A 76 -26.76 -27.59 7.45
N GLU A 77 -25.51 -27.87 7.82
CA GLU A 77 -24.99 -27.28 9.03
C GLU A 77 -24.84 -25.79 8.73
N VAL A 78 -25.64 -24.99 9.42
CA VAL A 78 -25.76 -23.55 9.20
C VAL A 78 -24.41 -22.91 9.49
N TYR A 79 -23.57 -22.78 8.47
CA TYR A 79 -22.41 -21.91 8.49
C TYR A 79 -22.95 -20.49 8.60
N LYS A 80 -22.72 -19.84 9.76
CA LYS A 80 -23.04 -18.43 9.91
C LYS A 80 -22.11 -17.66 8.98
N GLU A 81 -22.68 -17.05 7.94
CA GLU A 81 -21.96 -16.09 7.10
C GLU A 81 -21.37 -15.01 8.01
N VAL A 82 -20.04 -14.93 8.04
CA VAL A 82 -19.34 -13.89 8.78
C VAL A 82 -19.31 -12.66 7.89
N ASP A 83 -20.08 -11.64 8.26
CA ASP A 83 -20.00 -10.31 7.64
C ASP A 83 -18.70 -9.64 8.07
N VAL A 84 -17.67 -9.74 7.22
CA VAL A 84 -16.37 -9.11 7.48
C VAL A 84 -16.48 -7.64 7.10
N GLN A 85 -16.60 -6.78 8.10
CA GLN A 85 -16.56 -5.34 7.87
C GLN A 85 -15.15 -4.91 7.43
N PRO A 86 -15.03 -4.05 6.41
CA PRO A 86 -13.76 -3.43 6.07
C PRO A 86 -13.16 -2.73 7.30
N PRO A 87 -11.83 -2.78 7.49
CA PRO A 87 -11.19 -2.07 8.59
C PRO A 87 -11.49 -0.57 8.51
N GLU A 88 -11.58 0.06 9.68
CA GLU A 88 -11.82 1.50 9.78
C GLU A 88 -10.73 2.26 9.01
N VAL A 89 -11.15 3.00 7.97
CA VAL A 89 -10.22 3.77 7.14
C VAL A 89 -9.72 4.99 7.91
N VAL A 90 -8.55 4.86 8.51
CA VAL A 90 -7.84 5.98 9.14
C VAL A 90 -7.11 6.83 8.11
N SER A 91 -7.14 8.15 8.25
CA SER A 91 -6.41 9.07 7.36
C SER A 91 -4.90 8.96 7.60
N THR A 92 -4.16 8.37 6.67
CA THR A 92 -2.70 8.26 6.71
C THR A 92 -2.01 9.49 6.10
N LYS A 93 -0.69 9.63 6.32
CA LYS A 93 0.11 10.65 5.63
C LYS A 93 0.01 10.42 4.13
N GLY A 94 -0.54 11.39 3.39
CA GLY A 94 -0.79 11.29 1.95
C GLY A 94 -2.26 11.05 1.54
N CYS A 95 -3.18 10.83 2.49
CA CYS A 95 -4.62 10.70 2.21
C CYS A 95 -5.33 12.05 1.94
N GLY A 96 -4.68 13.17 2.26
CA GLY A 96 -5.20 14.51 1.98
C GLY A 96 -5.22 14.85 0.49
N SER A 97 -6.23 15.59 0.06
CA SER A 97 -6.28 16.09 -1.32
C SER A 97 -5.13 17.05 -1.63
N ARG A 98 -4.58 16.97 -2.84
CA ARG A 98 -3.52 17.86 -3.33
C ARG A 98 -3.97 19.32 -3.26
N LEU A 99 -3.08 20.20 -2.81
CA LEU A 99 -3.30 21.64 -2.87
C LEU A 99 -3.43 22.08 -4.35
N SER A 100 -4.56 22.69 -4.69
CA SER A 100 -4.79 23.19 -6.05
C SER A 100 -3.98 24.45 -6.33
N SER A 101 -3.41 24.51 -7.55
CA SER A 101 -2.72 25.68 -8.08
C SER A 101 -3.66 26.88 -8.24
N ARG A 102 -3.10 28.10 -8.34
CA ARG A 102 -3.85 29.33 -8.64
C ARG A 102 -4.67 29.17 -9.93
N VAL A 103 -4.04 28.65 -10.99
CA VAL A 103 -4.70 28.41 -12.28
C VAL A 103 -5.88 27.45 -12.15
N GLU A 104 -5.73 26.36 -11.38
CA GLU A 104 -6.82 25.39 -11.15
C GLU A 104 -7.98 26.01 -10.38
N LYS A 105 -7.68 26.85 -9.38
CA LYS A 105 -8.71 27.58 -8.61
C LYS A 105 -9.48 28.57 -9.48
N ASP A 106 -8.77 29.31 -10.32
CA ASP A 106 -9.36 30.29 -11.23
C ASP A 106 -10.25 29.62 -12.29
N LEU A 107 -9.79 28.49 -12.85
CA LEU A 107 -10.57 27.71 -13.81
C LEU A 107 -11.84 27.14 -13.17
N LYS A 108 -11.74 26.60 -11.94
CA LYS A 108 -12.91 26.14 -11.18
C LYS A 108 -13.89 27.27 -10.90
N LEU A 109 -13.44 28.50 -10.64
CA LEU A 109 -14.32 29.66 -10.44
C LEU A 109 -15.05 30.04 -11.72
N LYS A 110 -14.34 30.09 -12.86
CA LYS A 110 -14.93 30.39 -14.18
C LYS A 110 -15.96 29.35 -14.61
N ASN A 111 -15.74 28.08 -14.26
CA ASN A 111 -16.64 26.98 -14.59
C ASN A 111 -17.84 26.84 -13.63
N LYS A 112 -17.94 27.68 -12.58
CA LYS A 112 -19.13 27.63 -11.72
C LYS A 112 -20.34 28.15 -12.51
N PRO A 113 -21.45 27.39 -12.55
CA PRO A 113 -22.64 27.86 -13.25
C PRO A 113 -23.16 29.14 -12.61
N MET A 114 -23.67 30.05 -13.45
CA MET A 114 -24.45 31.18 -12.97
C MET A 114 -25.73 30.65 -12.32
N ARG A 115 -26.18 31.30 -11.26
CA ARG A 115 -27.45 30.98 -10.59
C ARG A 115 -28.27 32.24 -10.41
N GLN A 116 -29.59 32.08 -10.38
CA GLN A 116 -30.51 33.18 -10.13
C GLN A 116 -30.51 33.56 -8.64
N CYS A 117 -30.27 34.82 -8.33
CA CYS A 117 -30.32 35.33 -6.97
C CYS A 117 -31.77 35.56 -6.51
N LYS A 118 -32.19 34.95 -5.39
CA LYS A 118 -33.58 35.14 -4.87
C LYS A 118 -33.93 36.59 -4.46
N LYS A 119 -32.94 37.46 -4.24
CA LYS A 119 -33.17 38.85 -3.81
C LYS A 119 -33.28 39.85 -4.97
N CYS A 120 -32.46 39.72 -6.00
CA CYS A 120 -32.49 40.61 -7.16
C CYS A 120 -32.99 39.95 -8.45
N GLN A 121 -33.25 38.64 -8.41
CA GLN A 121 -33.76 37.81 -9.51
C GLN A 121 -32.87 37.76 -10.75
N GLU A 122 -31.61 38.16 -10.63
CA GLU A 122 -30.63 38.14 -11.71
C GLU A 122 -29.74 36.91 -11.66
N TRP A 123 -29.31 36.46 -12.84
CA TRP A 123 -28.34 35.38 -13.00
C TRP A 123 -26.92 35.93 -12.81
N GLY A 124 -26.13 35.28 -11.96
CA GLY A 124 -24.73 35.66 -11.73
C GLY A 124 -23.97 34.72 -10.82
N HIS A 125 -22.74 35.10 -10.46
CA HIS A 125 -21.88 34.35 -9.53
C HIS A 125 -22.08 34.78 -8.05
N HIS A 126 -23.28 35.21 -7.67
CA HIS A 126 -23.63 35.60 -6.31
C HIS A 126 -24.95 34.92 -5.88
N ASP A 127 -25.31 35.03 -4.60
CA ASP A 127 -26.63 34.64 -4.10
C ASP A 127 -27.29 35.72 -3.25
N SER A 128 -28.44 35.38 -2.68
CA SER A 128 -29.18 36.24 -1.76
C SER A 128 -28.39 36.65 -0.52
N ARG A 129 -27.37 35.88 -0.09
CA ARG A 129 -26.52 36.26 1.04
C ARG A 129 -25.47 37.29 0.61
N ASN A 130 -24.90 37.10 -0.59
CA ASN A 130 -23.85 37.96 -1.13
C ASN A 130 -24.32 38.97 -2.20
N CYS A 131 -25.62 39.27 -2.28
CA CYS A 131 -26.16 40.13 -3.33
C CYS A 131 -25.75 41.60 -3.17
N ASP A 132 -24.94 42.11 -4.10
CA ASP A 132 -24.40 43.47 -4.02
C ASP A 132 -25.50 44.54 -4.12
N LYS A 133 -26.49 44.34 -5.00
CA LYS A 133 -27.66 45.25 -5.12
C LYS A 133 -28.42 45.39 -3.81
N PHE A 134 -28.52 44.32 -3.03
CA PHE A 134 -29.19 44.37 -1.74
C PHE A 134 -28.29 44.95 -0.64
N LYS A 135 -26.99 44.67 -0.69
CA LYS A 135 -26.01 45.30 0.22
C LYS A 135 -26.00 46.82 0.04
N GLU A 136 -26.02 47.29 -1.20
CA GLU A 136 -26.06 48.71 -1.51
C GLU A 136 -27.36 49.35 -1.00
N LYS A 137 -28.53 48.75 -1.27
CA LYS A 137 -29.81 49.20 -0.71
C LYS A 137 -29.79 49.27 0.82
N LYS A 138 -29.22 48.27 1.50
CA LYS A 138 -29.09 48.28 2.97
C LYS A 138 -28.18 49.41 3.46
N LYS A 139 -27.05 49.67 2.77
CA LYS A 139 -26.15 50.79 3.08
C LYS A 139 -26.87 52.13 2.91
N MET A 140 -27.64 52.32 1.83
CA MET A 140 -28.41 53.54 1.57
C MET A 140 -29.49 53.80 2.64
N TRP A 141 -30.17 52.75 3.11
CA TRP A 141 -31.13 52.89 4.21
C TRP A 141 -30.44 53.23 5.53
N SER A 142 -29.30 52.58 5.81
CA SER A 142 -28.54 52.84 7.04
C SER A 142 -28.04 54.28 7.11
N ARG A 143 -27.58 54.86 5.99
CA ARG A 143 -27.17 56.27 5.91
C ARG A 143 -28.33 57.23 6.16
N ARG A 144 -29.49 57.00 5.53
CA ARG A 144 -30.67 57.86 5.74
C ARG A 144 -31.17 57.83 7.19
N ASN A 145 -31.04 56.70 7.87
CA ASN A 145 -31.42 56.57 9.28
C ASN A 145 -30.36 57.11 10.25
N SER A 146 -29.15 57.45 9.80
CA SER A 146 -28.13 58.08 10.65
C SER A 146 -28.15 59.62 10.59
N ASP A 147 -28.90 60.19 9.64
CA ASP A 147 -29.05 61.64 9.45
C ASP A 147 -30.32 62.21 10.15
N VAL A 148 -31.00 61.37 10.95
CA VAL A 148 -32.13 61.70 11.84
C VAL A 148 -31.73 61.31 13.26
#